data_AF-A0A7S2HSW6-F1
#
_entry.id   AF-A0A7S2HSW6-F1
#
_cell.length_a   1.000
_cell.length_b   1.000
_cell.length_c   1.000
_cell.angle_alpha   90.00
_cell.angle_beta   90.00
_cell.angle_gamma   90.00
#
_symmetry.space_group_name_H-M   'P 1'
#
loop_
_entity.id
_entity.type
_entity.pdbx_description
1 polymer ?
#
loop_
_entity_poly.entity_id
_entity_poly.type
_entity_poly.pdbx_seq_one_letter_code
_entity_poly.pdbx_strand_id
1 'polypeptide(L)'
;GPNEQFRKTYQHMKSRGYASMILMEGDVQAQVDGWLDLLLSEVKSNQPFAVLGSKYDGDSWDNFKDQIPTALRDHLNGNAVYNITHPLVEKIIDELEAEQNTYFNAIPYDYRISQMWTEGSKGIPSDFPYKQMMDESTGNPVVLPSKMDLFKGWYDEYGEDHPMKVAHVLSNYGATNFLPEQVGGVPLVHGKGAYLPHDPNTHKITLVITDWDADHAQQLIDVLDYNKHPFAEVLVMRTAKGWGDWYQSNEEKKLIDKIGRDGTLPQSTKVRFIDRAAPDFMDLCEAPVETEYFMITNAYHKVAPDAGLMFASEKDASGFAKTKPLISYTPSETTYCQDYAACRETLKLGRDIYPDLDKVVLDFDMVYETAARNNFCEFWKNAYGPNGALIEKREGVAGSPDVPRGPTASSYLAYLYSIGTAESTYAFADRTLEGGNDIFLKVLGEEEQHNHQLHFLSGMSPKLRNRINRKRRIAQGQGNGNDKGKGKGNYGRFDRDRRYVLEAPSFLVAD
;
A
#
# COMPACT_ATOMS: atom_id res chain seq x y z
N GLY A 1 18.72 -11.33 17.85
CA GLY A 1 17.37 -10.81 17.61
C GLY A 1 17.02 -9.74 18.62
N PRO A 2 16.00 -8.92 18.32
CA PRO A 2 15.60 -7.75 19.12
C PRO A 2 15.22 -8.10 20.57
N ASN A 3 14.56 -9.23 20.80
CA ASN A 3 14.14 -9.66 22.16
C ASN A 3 15.31 -9.78 23.13
N GLU A 4 16.39 -10.42 22.68
CA GLU A 4 17.58 -10.62 23.50
C GLU A 4 18.35 -9.30 23.74
N GLN A 5 18.35 -8.40 22.75
CA GLN A 5 18.92 -7.07 22.89
C GLN A 5 18.15 -6.25 23.92
N PHE A 6 16.81 -6.24 23.85
CA PHE A 6 15.94 -5.56 24.81
C PHE A 6 16.18 -6.08 26.23
N ARG A 7 16.12 -7.40 26.44
CA ARG A 7 16.31 -8.04 27.75
C ARG A 7 17.68 -7.75 28.35
N LYS A 8 18.76 -7.93 27.59
CA LYS A 8 20.12 -7.64 28.06
C LYS A 8 20.32 -6.15 28.37
N THR A 9 19.74 -5.26 27.56
CA THR A 9 19.79 -3.82 27.80
C THR A 9 19.06 -3.46 29.09
N TYR A 10 17.85 -3.99 29.29
CA TYR A 10 17.09 -3.80 30.53
C TYR A 10 17.88 -4.26 31.75
N GLN A 11 18.41 -5.49 31.74
CA GLN A 11 19.19 -6.04 32.85
C GLN A 11 20.44 -5.20 33.13
N HIS A 12 21.12 -4.73 32.09
CA HIS A 12 22.27 -3.85 32.21
C HIS A 12 21.90 -2.53 32.89
N MET A 13 20.82 -1.87 32.43
CA MET A 13 20.36 -0.61 33.01
C MET A 13 19.90 -0.79 34.47
N LYS A 14 19.14 -1.85 34.75
CA LYS A 14 18.71 -2.20 36.12
C LYS A 14 19.91 -2.42 37.06
N SER A 15 20.92 -3.17 36.62
CA SER A 15 22.13 -3.44 37.42
C SER A 15 22.92 -2.20 37.80
N ARG A 16 22.75 -1.10 37.04
CA ARG A 16 23.39 0.20 37.28
C ARG A 16 22.52 1.18 38.07
N GLY A 17 21.31 0.78 38.46
CA GLY A 17 20.41 1.62 39.26
C GLY A 17 19.73 2.73 38.46
N TYR A 18 19.57 2.58 37.15
CA TYR A 18 18.75 3.51 36.37
C TYR A 18 17.26 3.35 36.70
N ALA A 19 16.55 4.48 36.79
CA ALA A 19 15.12 4.47 37.08
C ALA A 19 14.25 4.16 35.85
N SER A 20 14.74 4.52 34.67
CA SER A 20 14.04 4.31 33.40
C SER A 20 15.05 4.15 32.27
N MET A 21 14.62 3.53 31.18
CA MET A 21 15.37 3.50 29.91
C MET A 21 14.44 3.93 28.78
N ILE A 22 14.97 4.71 27.84
CA ILE A 22 14.38 4.83 26.51
C ILE A 22 15.11 3.87 25.59
N LEU A 23 14.36 3.07 24.83
CA LEU A 23 14.92 2.32 23.73
C LEU A 23 14.55 3.06 22.43
N MET A 24 15.54 3.32 21.59
CA MET A 24 15.35 3.93 20.27
C MET A 24 15.94 2.97 19.24
N GLU A 25 15.10 2.53 18.32
CA GLU A 25 15.45 1.79 17.11
C GLU A 25 16.24 2.68 16.15
N GLY A 26 16.91 2.07 15.17
CA GLY A 26 17.87 2.75 14.30
C GLY A 26 17.25 3.82 13.38
N ASP A 27 15.94 3.80 13.25
CA ASP A 27 15.10 4.67 12.43
C ASP A 27 14.26 5.66 13.28
N VAL A 28 14.63 5.88 14.54
CA VAL A 28 14.08 7.01 15.31
C VAL A 28 14.88 8.28 15.04
N GLN A 29 14.19 9.35 14.64
CA GLN A 29 14.79 10.64 14.32
C GLN A 29 14.26 11.74 15.24
N ALA A 30 15.16 12.52 15.81
CA ALA A 30 14.82 13.75 16.51
C ALA A 30 14.54 14.87 15.51
N GLN A 31 13.37 15.48 15.61
CA GLN A 31 12.90 16.53 14.70
C GLN A 31 13.17 17.95 15.22
N VAL A 32 13.39 18.10 16.53
CA VAL A 32 13.55 19.40 17.18
C VAL A 32 14.70 19.40 18.19
N ASP A 33 15.32 20.56 18.38
CA ASP A 33 16.25 20.78 19.48
C ASP A 33 15.54 20.65 20.83
N GLY A 34 16.22 20.09 21.83
CA GLY A 34 15.65 19.89 23.17
C GLY A 34 14.61 18.78 23.27
N TRP A 35 14.51 17.88 22.26
CA TRP A 35 13.58 16.74 22.28
C TRP A 35 13.65 15.90 23.56
N LEU A 36 14.85 15.74 24.15
CA LEU A 36 15.04 14.97 25.37
C LEU A 36 14.37 15.65 26.58
N ASP A 37 14.41 16.97 26.67
CA ASP A 37 13.75 17.73 27.75
C ASP A 37 12.23 17.62 27.64
N LEU A 38 11.70 17.60 26.42
CA LEU A 38 10.28 17.38 26.15
C LEU A 38 9.86 15.97 26.57
N LEU A 39 10.66 14.95 26.22
CA LEU A 39 10.41 13.57 26.65
C LEU A 39 10.48 13.41 28.18
N LEU A 40 11.48 14.00 28.83
CA LEU A 40 11.60 13.96 30.29
C LEU A 40 10.42 14.65 30.98
N SER A 41 9.87 15.69 30.37
CA SER A 41 8.66 16.37 30.85
C SER A 41 7.42 15.47 30.74
N GLU A 42 7.27 14.72 29.63
CA GLU A 42 6.21 13.71 29.51
C GLU A 42 6.37 12.57 30.52
N VAL A 43 7.59 12.05 30.69
CA VAL A 43 7.89 11.00 31.68
C VAL A 43 7.44 11.45 33.07
N LYS A 44 7.77 12.68 33.47
CA LYS A 44 7.37 13.22 34.78
C LYS A 44 5.86 13.39 34.91
N SER A 45 5.20 13.82 33.84
CA SER A 45 3.75 14.12 33.84
C SER A 45 2.88 12.86 33.79
N ASN A 46 3.45 11.74 33.32
CA ASN A 46 2.75 10.46 33.18
C ASN A 46 3.04 9.48 34.32
N GLN A 47 3.78 9.85 35.37
CA GLN A 47 3.96 8.96 36.53
C GLN A 47 2.64 8.71 37.29
N PRO A 48 2.41 7.50 37.83
CA PRO A 48 3.17 6.28 37.62
C PRO A 48 2.89 5.67 36.22
N PHE A 49 3.90 5.02 35.63
CA PHE A 49 3.74 4.18 34.43
C PHE A 49 4.73 3.02 34.42
N ALA A 50 4.42 1.95 33.69
CA ALA A 50 5.33 0.86 33.35
C ALA A 50 5.99 1.09 31.98
N VAL A 51 5.17 1.40 30.97
CA VAL A 51 5.60 1.70 29.60
C VAL A 51 4.95 2.99 29.15
N LEU A 52 5.76 3.92 28.62
CA LEU A 52 5.32 5.15 27.98
C LEU A 52 5.88 5.14 26.55
N GLY A 53 5.07 4.71 25.58
CA GLY A 53 5.46 4.57 24.17
C GLY A 53 4.45 5.22 23.26
N SER A 54 4.60 5.14 21.94
CA SER A 54 3.64 5.72 21.01
C SER A 54 2.82 4.66 20.28
N LYS A 55 1.64 5.05 19.81
CA LYS A 55 0.77 4.22 18.96
C LYS A 55 1.12 4.47 17.50
N TYR A 56 0.80 3.50 16.65
CA TYR A 56 0.92 3.66 15.20
C TYR A 56 0.05 4.84 14.72
N ASP A 57 0.72 5.84 14.16
CA ASP A 57 0.17 7.08 13.59
C ASP A 57 0.20 7.07 12.05
N GLY A 58 0.89 6.10 11.44
CA GLY A 58 0.94 5.96 9.99
C GLY A 58 -0.39 5.49 9.37
N ASP A 59 -0.41 5.49 8.05
CA ASP A 59 -1.58 5.19 7.21
C ASP A 59 -1.54 3.78 6.59
N SER A 60 -0.40 3.09 6.64
CA SER A 60 -0.19 1.82 5.96
C SER A 60 -1.09 0.69 6.48
N TRP A 61 -1.74 0.88 7.62
CA TRP A 61 -2.68 -0.07 8.20
C TRP A 61 -4.14 0.24 7.87
N ASP A 62 -4.47 1.43 7.38
CA ASP A 62 -5.85 1.91 7.31
C ASP A 62 -6.76 1.01 6.46
N ASN A 63 -6.23 0.47 5.37
CA ASN A 63 -6.97 -0.41 4.45
C ASN A 63 -7.35 -1.77 5.04
N PHE A 64 -6.66 -2.21 6.10
CA PHE A 64 -6.88 -3.52 6.72
C PHE A 64 -6.90 -3.47 8.25
N LYS A 65 -7.08 -2.28 8.83
CA LYS A 65 -7.01 -2.03 10.28
C LYS A 65 -7.96 -2.93 11.08
N ASP A 66 -9.13 -3.22 10.51
CA ASP A 66 -10.15 -4.08 11.13
C ASP A 66 -9.79 -5.58 11.08
N GLN A 67 -8.80 -5.96 10.27
CA GLN A 67 -8.28 -7.33 10.14
C GLN A 67 -7.06 -7.56 11.05
N ILE A 68 -6.47 -6.49 11.60
CA ILE A 68 -5.30 -6.55 12.46
C ILE A 68 -5.71 -7.07 13.86
N PRO A 69 -4.97 -8.02 14.45
CA PRO A 69 -5.22 -8.47 15.81
C PRO A 69 -5.21 -7.31 16.81
N THR A 70 -6.13 -7.31 17.77
CA THR A 70 -6.29 -6.22 18.74
C THR A 70 -4.98 -5.84 19.43
N ALA A 71 -4.18 -6.83 19.83
CA ALA A 71 -2.87 -6.59 20.46
C ALA A 71 -1.90 -5.86 19.53
N LEU A 72 -1.93 -6.11 18.22
CA LEU A 72 -1.05 -5.43 17.26
C LEU A 72 -1.57 -4.02 16.98
N ARG A 73 -2.88 -3.85 16.85
CA ARG A 73 -3.48 -2.52 16.64
C ARG A 73 -3.23 -1.58 17.82
N ASP A 74 -3.27 -2.10 19.04
CA ASP A 74 -3.20 -1.31 20.26
C ASP A 74 -1.79 -1.28 20.88
N HIS A 75 -0.79 -1.94 20.27
CA HIS A 75 0.57 -1.98 20.83
C HIS A 75 1.18 -0.59 20.92
N LEU A 76 1.95 -0.38 21.98
CA LEU A 76 2.91 0.71 22.05
C LEU A 76 4.19 0.20 21.39
N ASN A 77 4.78 1.01 20.51
CA ASN A 77 5.98 0.62 19.79
C ASN A 77 7.17 0.29 20.71
N GLY A 78 8.15 -0.44 20.17
CA GLY A 78 9.43 -0.71 20.82
C GLY A 78 10.23 0.53 21.20
N ASN A 79 9.91 1.68 20.60
CA ASN A 79 10.53 2.98 20.85
C ASN A 79 10.00 3.68 22.12
N ALA A 80 9.83 2.93 23.20
CA ALA A 80 9.19 3.43 24.41
C ALA A 80 10.18 3.79 25.53
N VAL A 81 9.69 4.56 26.49
CA VAL A 81 10.29 4.69 27.82
C VAL A 81 9.75 3.58 28.72
N TYR A 82 10.66 2.76 29.24
CA TYR A 82 10.37 1.69 30.18
C TYR A 82 10.78 2.12 31.60
N ASN A 83 9.84 2.09 32.53
CA ASN A 83 10.10 2.37 33.94
C ASN A 83 10.70 1.12 34.61
N ILE A 84 12.02 1.08 34.72
CA ILE A 84 12.79 -0.04 35.29
C ILE A 84 12.40 -0.32 36.75
N THR A 85 11.91 0.69 37.47
CA THR A 85 11.51 0.54 38.88
C THR A 85 10.08 0.04 39.05
N HIS A 86 9.29 -0.03 37.97
CA HIS A 86 7.91 -0.47 38.04
C HIS A 86 7.82 -2.01 38.10
N PRO A 87 7.16 -2.61 39.10
CA PRO A 87 7.11 -4.07 39.28
C PRO A 87 6.57 -4.84 38.06
N LEU A 88 5.58 -4.28 37.36
CA LEU A 88 5.06 -4.88 36.12
C LEU A 88 6.15 -5.06 35.04
N VAL A 89 7.09 -4.12 34.89
CA VAL A 89 8.16 -4.25 33.88
C VAL A 89 9.08 -5.42 34.23
N GLU A 90 9.37 -5.64 35.50
CA GLU A 90 10.14 -6.82 35.93
C GLU A 90 9.41 -8.12 35.62
N LYS A 91 8.12 -8.23 35.91
CA LYS A 91 7.31 -9.41 35.57
C LYS A 91 7.28 -9.69 34.06
N ILE A 92 7.17 -8.63 33.24
CA ILE A 92 7.23 -8.73 31.78
C ILE A 92 8.58 -9.31 31.33
N ILE A 93 9.68 -8.79 31.88
CA ILE A 93 11.03 -9.23 31.49
C ILE A 93 11.28 -10.69 31.91
N ASP A 94 10.84 -11.07 33.11
CA ASP A 94 10.94 -12.45 33.60
C ASP A 94 10.16 -13.42 32.69
N GLU A 95 8.99 -13.00 32.20
CA GLU A 95 8.19 -13.81 31.30
C GLU A 95 8.82 -13.92 29.90
N LEU A 96 9.36 -12.83 29.35
CA LEU A 96 10.12 -12.88 28.09
C LEU A 96 11.33 -13.83 28.22
N GLU A 97 11.97 -13.88 29.38
CA GLU A 97 13.07 -14.83 29.66
C GLU A 97 12.58 -16.28 29.77
N ALA A 98 11.44 -16.51 30.41
CA ALA A 98 10.81 -17.83 30.49
C ALA A 98 10.36 -18.34 29.10
N GLU A 99 9.98 -17.42 28.21
CA GLU A 99 9.50 -17.68 26.85
C GLU A 99 10.62 -17.87 25.81
N GLN A 100 11.89 -17.60 26.15
CA GLN A 100 13.01 -17.54 25.20
C GLN A 100 13.23 -18.82 24.35
N ASN A 101 12.86 -19.98 24.89
CA ASN A 101 13.01 -21.29 24.24
C ASN A 101 11.70 -21.83 23.64
N THR A 102 10.73 -20.94 23.39
CA THR A 102 9.41 -21.28 22.85
C THR A 102 9.12 -20.45 21.60
N TYR A 103 8.02 -20.73 20.89
CA TYR A 103 7.61 -19.93 19.73
C TYR A 103 7.30 -18.46 20.07
N PHE A 104 7.00 -18.13 21.33
CA PHE A 104 6.84 -16.73 21.74
C PHE A 104 8.09 -15.90 21.46
N ASN A 105 9.29 -16.50 21.48
CA ASN A 105 10.53 -15.79 21.20
C ASN A 105 10.67 -15.34 19.73
N ALA A 106 9.85 -15.86 18.82
CA ALA A 106 9.79 -15.35 17.44
C ALA A 106 8.99 -14.04 17.34
N ILE A 107 8.17 -13.72 18.35
CA ILE A 107 7.36 -12.51 18.39
C ILE A 107 8.23 -11.37 18.94
N PRO A 108 8.32 -10.21 18.27
CA PRO A 108 9.03 -9.04 18.78
C PRO A 108 8.54 -8.64 20.17
N TYR A 109 9.47 -8.25 21.05
CA TYR A 109 9.21 -8.04 22.48
C TYR A 109 8.11 -7.00 22.74
N ASP A 110 8.06 -5.93 21.95
CA ASP A 110 7.08 -4.85 22.05
C ASP A 110 5.67 -5.36 21.68
N TYR A 111 5.56 -6.13 20.60
CA TYR A 111 4.31 -6.79 20.25
C TYR A 111 3.92 -7.84 21.31
N ARG A 112 4.89 -8.60 21.82
CA ARG A 112 4.64 -9.59 22.87
C ARG A 112 4.18 -8.94 24.18
N ILE A 113 4.73 -7.79 24.57
CA ILE A 113 4.27 -7.01 25.72
C ILE A 113 2.79 -6.62 25.54
N SER A 114 2.42 -6.16 24.34
CA SER A 114 1.02 -5.82 24.05
C SER A 114 0.11 -7.03 24.10
N GLN A 115 0.58 -8.18 23.62
CA GLN A 115 -0.11 -9.45 23.72
C GLN A 115 -0.35 -9.86 25.19
N MET A 116 0.68 -9.82 26.05
CA MET A 116 0.55 -10.09 27.48
C MET A 116 -0.50 -9.18 28.14
N TRP A 117 -0.44 -7.88 27.83
CA TRP A 117 -1.39 -6.90 28.37
C TRP A 117 -2.83 -7.13 27.86
N THR A 118 -2.98 -7.45 26.57
CA THR A 118 -4.28 -7.72 25.94
C THR A 118 -4.93 -9.00 26.47
N GLU A 119 -4.13 -10.06 26.66
CA GLU A 119 -4.58 -11.31 27.30
C GLU A 119 -5.14 -11.04 28.70
N GLY A 120 -4.40 -10.29 29.53
CA GLY A 120 -4.82 -9.99 30.90
C GLY A 120 -6.02 -9.04 30.99
N SER A 121 -6.00 -7.95 30.24
CA SER A 121 -7.01 -6.88 30.33
C SER A 121 -8.32 -7.18 29.59
N LYS A 122 -8.26 -7.93 28.48
CA LYS A 122 -9.41 -8.20 27.61
C LYS A 122 -9.81 -9.67 27.57
N GLY A 123 -9.02 -10.58 28.12
CA GLY A 123 -9.27 -12.02 28.05
C GLY A 123 -9.19 -12.57 26.61
N ILE A 124 -8.42 -11.91 25.74
CA ILE A 124 -8.24 -12.32 24.35
C ILE A 124 -6.90 -13.07 24.26
N PRO A 125 -6.89 -14.38 23.93
CA PRO A 125 -5.67 -15.16 23.79
C PRO A 125 -4.72 -14.57 22.74
N SER A 126 -3.42 -14.81 22.89
CA SER A 126 -2.42 -14.41 21.90
C SER A 126 -2.46 -15.29 20.66
N ASP A 127 -2.50 -14.65 19.50
CA ASP A 127 -2.33 -15.28 18.20
C ASP A 127 -0.85 -15.33 17.81
N PHE A 128 -0.46 -16.36 17.05
CA PHE A 128 0.87 -16.41 16.45
C PHE A 128 0.89 -15.63 15.12
N PRO A 129 1.75 -14.60 14.96
CA PRO A 129 1.72 -13.75 13.77
C PRO A 129 2.17 -14.48 12.49
N TYR A 130 2.99 -15.52 12.60
CA TYR A 130 3.55 -16.23 11.45
C TYR A 130 2.73 -17.50 11.13
N LYS A 131 1.56 -17.33 10.52
CA LYS A 131 0.62 -18.42 10.19
C LYS A 131 1.21 -19.51 9.29
N GLN A 132 2.24 -19.18 8.52
CA GLN A 132 2.98 -20.07 7.62
C GLN A 132 3.96 -20.99 8.35
N MET A 133 4.34 -20.64 9.58
CA MET A 133 5.24 -21.45 10.37
C MET A 133 4.50 -22.67 10.90
N MET A 134 5.06 -23.84 10.65
CA MET A 134 4.54 -25.11 11.11
C MET A 134 5.32 -25.58 12.33
N ASP A 135 4.60 -26.12 13.31
CA ASP A 135 5.21 -26.79 14.43
C ASP A 135 5.83 -28.11 13.96
N GLU A 136 7.14 -28.28 14.20
CA GLU A 136 7.89 -29.43 13.70
C GLU A 136 7.38 -30.77 14.25
N SER A 137 6.83 -30.77 15.46
CA SER A 137 6.37 -31.99 16.14
C SER A 137 4.99 -32.44 15.65
N THR A 138 4.14 -31.50 15.26
CA THR A 138 2.75 -31.80 14.86
C THR A 138 2.50 -31.67 13.36
N GLY A 139 3.35 -30.94 12.63
CA GLY A 139 3.16 -30.59 11.22
C GLY A 139 1.99 -29.61 10.96
N ASN A 140 1.40 -29.04 12.02
CA ASN A 140 0.30 -28.08 11.94
C ASN A 140 0.80 -26.65 12.18
N PRO A 141 0.03 -25.61 11.82
CA PRO A 141 0.36 -24.23 12.17
C PRO A 141 0.61 -24.08 13.67
N VAL A 142 1.59 -23.26 14.03
CA VAL A 142 1.94 -22.99 15.43
C VAL A 142 0.75 -22.36 16.17
N VAL A 143 0.42 -22.90 17.34
CA VAL A 143 -0.59 -22.37 18.26
C VAL A 143 0.08 -22.05 19.60
N LEU A 144 -0.06 -20.81 20.06
CA LEU A 144 0.52 -20.38 21.33
C LEU A 144 -0.34 -20.87 22.50
N PRO A 145 0.27 -21.42 23.58
CA PRO A 145 -0.48 -21.77 24.77
C PRO A 145 -0.99 -20.49 25.46
N SER A 146 -2.27 -20.48 25.86
CA SER A 146 -2.85 -19.35 26.59
C SER A 146 -2.20 -19.19 27.97
N LYS A 147 -1.90 -17.95 28.36
CA LYS A 147 -1.40 -17.57 29.70
C LYS A 147 -2.33 -16.56 30.37
N MET A 148 -3.60 -16.57 29.98
CA MET A 148 -4.61 -15.61 30.41
C MET A 148 -4.73 -15.50 31.93
N ASP A 149 -4.70 -16.60 32.70
CA ASP A 149 -4.82 -16.55 34.16
C ASP A 149 -3.64 -15.79 34.81
N LEU A 150 -2.43 -15.98 34.29
CA LEU A 150 -1.23 -15.28 34.75
C LEU A 150 -1.36 -13.78 34.50
N PHE A 151 -1.67 -13.41 33.26
CA PHE A 151 -1.74 -12.00 32.85
C PHE A 151 -2.96 -11.28 33.42
N LYS A 152 -4.06 -11.99 33.65
CA LYS A 152 -5.21 -11.46 34.39
C LYS A 152 -4.79 -11.09 35.81
N GLY A 153 -4.00 -11.94 36.49
CA GLY A 153 -3.45 -11.60 37.80
C GLY A 153 -2.61 -10.31 37.77
N TRP A 154 -1.83 -10.07 36.72
CA TRP A 154 -1.09 -8.81 36.57
C TRP A 154 -2.02 -7.62 36.31
N TYR A 155 -3.05 -7.79 35.49
CA TYR A 155 -4.03 -6.73 35.24
C TYR A 155 -4.84 -6.40 36.49
N ASP A 156 -5.25 -7.39 37.28
CA ASP A 156 -5.94 -7.18 38.54
C ASP A 156 -5.04 -6.46 39.57
N GLU A 157 -3.72 -6.67 39.52
CA GLU A 157 -2.75 -6.03 40.42
C GLU A 157 -2.34 -4.61 39.98
N TYR A 158 -2.17 -4.37 38.67
CA TYR A 158 -1.58 -3.13 38.14
C TYR A 158 -2.49 -2.33 37.21
N GLY A 159 -3.67 -2.83 36.85
CA GLY A 159 -4.52 -2.27 35.79
C GLY A 159 -5.16 -0.92 36.12
N GLU A 160 -5.46 -0.66 37.41
CA GLU A 160 -6.15 0.57 37.85
C GLU A 160 -5.36 1.85 37.53
N ASP A 161 -4.02 1.79 37.58
CA ASP A 161 -3.15 2.95 37.34
C ASP A 161 -2.87 3.22 35.85
N HIS A 162 -3.45 2.42 34.94
CA HIS A 162 -3.20 2.46 33.51
C HIS A 162 -1.69 2.51 33.16
N PRO A 163 -0.93 1.46 33.51
CA PRO A 163 0.53 1.50 33.47
C PRO A 163 1.12 1.52 32.05
N MET A 164 0.31 1.23 31.03
CA MET A 164 0.66 1.36 29.62
C MET A 164 0.11 2.71 29.11
N LYS A 165 0.98 3.70 28.90
CA LYS A 165 0.61 5.08 28.53
C LYS A 165 1.14 5.46 27.15
N VAL A 166 0.43 6.37 26.50
CA VAL A 166 0.80 6.92 25.19
C VAL A 166 1.61 8.20 25.39
N ALA A 167 2.80 8.24 24.82
CA ALA A 167 3.64 9.42 24.68
C ALA A 167 3.10 10.28 23.52
N HIS A 168 2.99 11.59 23.72
CA HIS A 168 2.65 12.54 22.66
C HIS A 168 3.87 13.23 22.06
N VAL A 169 5.06 13.05 22.65
CA VAL A 169 6.33 13.56 22.08
C VAL A 169 7.03 12.56 21.16
N LEU A 170 6.44 11.40 20.95
CA LEU A 170 6.90 10.37 20.03
C LEU A 170 5.76 9.99 19.09
N SER A 171 6.04 9.98 17.79
CA SER A 171 5.11 9.52 16.78
C SER A 171 5.64 8.27 16.11
N ASN A 172 4.75 7.34 15.76
CA ASN A 172 5.11 6.06 15.17
C ASN A 172 4.55 5.90 13.76
N TYR A 173 5.37 6.14 12.76
CA TYR A 173 5.08 5.77 11.38
C TYR A 173 5.57 4.35 11.07
N GLY A 174 6.19 3.67 12.04
CA GLY A 174 6.88 2.40 11.83
C GLY A 174 8.08 2.60 10.91
N ALA A 175 8.46 1.57 10.17
CA ALA A 175 9.52 1.68 9.18
C ALA A 175 9.06 2.43 7.91
N THR A 176 8.07 3.34 7.96
CA THR A 176 7.58 4.02 6.74
C THR A 176 8.14 5.42 6.54
N ASN A 177 8.13 5.86 5.28
CA ASN A 177 8.46 7.23 4.92
C ASN A 177 7.30 8.18 5.33
N PHE A 178 7.63 9.42 5.68
CA PHE A 178 6.65 10.40 6.15
C PHE A 178 6.95 11.82 5.66
N LEU A 179 5.92 12.67 5.68
CA LEU A 179 6.02 14.10 5.47
C LEU A 179 6.02 14.85 6.82
N PRO A 180 6.80 15.93 6.96
CA PRO A 180 6.85 16.74 8.19
C PRO A 180 5.48 17.26 8.67
N GLU A 181 4.56 17.53 7.74
CA GLU A 181 3.21 17.98 8.06
C GLU A 181 2.33 16.87 8.65
N GLN A 182 2.61 15.60 8.36
CA GLN A 182 1.89 14.45 8.92
C GLN A 182 2.24 14.26 10.40
N VAL A 183 3.50 14.47 10.77
CA VAL A 183 3.99 14.27 12.15
C VAL A 183 3.68 15.42 13.10
N GLY A 184 3.04 16.51 12.64
CA GLY A 184 2.53 17.58 13.51
C GLY A 184 3.58 18.29 14.39
N GLY A 185 4.87 18.24 14.03
CA GLY A 185 5.96 18.81 14.84
C GLY A 185 6.32 18.00 16.09
N VAL A 186 5.97 16.71 16.12
CA VAL A 186 6.32 15.82 17.22
C VAL A 186 7.86 15.71 17.33
N PRO A 187 8.45 15.82 18.54
CA PRO A 187 9.90 15.85 18.73
C PRO A 187 10.67 14.61 18.27
N LEU A 188 10.07 13.42 18.42
CA LEU A 188 10.66 12.16 18.00
C LEU A 188 9.72 11.46 17.02
N VAL A 189 10.27 10.99 15.91
CA VAL A 189 9.52 10.20 14.93
C VAL A 189 10.24 8.88 14.72
N HIS A 190 9.52 7.78 14.96
CA HIS A 190 9.91 6.46 14.49
C HIS A 190 9.40 6.32 13.05
N GLY A 191 10.32 6.40 12.08
CA GLY A 191 10.03 6.55 10.67
C GLY A 191 11.29 6.39 9.83
N LYS A 192 11.20 5.73 8.67
CA LYS A 192 12.36 5.44 7.81
C LYS A 192 13.04 6.71 7.31
N GLY A 193 12.26 7.66 6.81
CA GLY A 193 12.78 8.87 6.18
C GLY A 193 11.76 10.01 6.15
N ALA A 194 12.23 11.21 6.49
CA ALA A 194 11.50 12.45 6.30
C ALA A 194 11.77 12.99 4.89
N TYR A 195 10.72 13.28 4.13
CA TYR A 195 10.82 13.83 2.77
C TYR A 195 10.19 15.21 2.67
N LEU A 196 10.54 15.95 1.61
CA LEU A 196 9.90 17.21 1.33
C LEU A 196 8.49 16.97 0.76
N PRO A 197 7.48 17.75 1.18
CA PRO A 197 6.19 17.72 0.52
C PRO A 197 6.31 18.29 -0.88
N HIS A 198 5.39 17.90 -1.76
CA HIS A 198 5.18 18.55 -3.04
C HIS A 198 4.96 20.06 -2.86
N ASP A 199 5.71 20.87 -3.62
CA ASP A 199 5.47 22.31 -3.70
C ASP A 199 4.76 22.65 -5.03
N PRO A 200 3.49 23.10 -4.99
CA PRO A 200 2.71 23.41 -6.19
C PRO A 200 3.27 24.60 -6.98
N ASN A 201 4.18 25.40 -6.41
CA ASN A 201 4.84 26.50 -7.11
C ASN A 201 6.03 26.04 -7.96
N THR A 202 6.66 24.93 -7.57
CA THR A 202 7.82 24.37 -8.29
C THR A 202 7.37 23.33 -9.31
N HIS A 203 6.47 22.43 -8.92
CA HIS A 203 6.03 21.32 -9.75
C HIS A 203 4.51 21.35 -9.91
N LYS A 204 4.02 21.35 -11.14
CA LYS A 204 2.58 21.19 -11.41
C LYS A 204 2.28 19.75 -11.75
N ILE A 205 1.24 19.20 -11.13
CA ILE A 205 0.86 17.80 -11.29
C ILE A 205 -0.58 17.71 -11.77
N THR A 206 -0.80 16.94 -12.84
CA THR A 206 -2.13 16.57 -13.31
C THR A 206 -2.51 15.19 -12.79
N LEU A 207 -3.76 15.01 -12.37
CA LEU A 207 -4.35 13.69 -12.15
C LEU A 207 -5.07 13.23 -13.40
N VAL A 208 -4.67 12.12 -13.99
CA VAL A 208 -5.39 11.48 -15.09
C VAL A 208 -6.26 10.36 -14.52
N ILE A 209 -7.56 10.42 -14.78
CA ILE A 209 -8.55 9.43 -14.36
C ILE A 209 -9.03 8.67 -15.60
N THR A 210 -8.65 7.40 -15.68
CA THR A 210 -9.19 6.47 -16.67
C THR A 210 -10.58 6.04 -16.25
N ASP A 211 -11.58 6.53 -16.98
CA ASP A 211 -12.97 6.17 -16.74
C ASP A 211 -13.51 5.25 -17.84
N TRP A 212 -13.79 4.00 -17.48
CA TRP A 212 -14.41 3.01 -18.38
C TRP A 212 -15.93 2.92 -18.19
N ASP A 213 -16.43 3.38 -17.05
CA ASP A 213 -17.83 3.28 -16.64
C ASP A 213 -18.35 4.70 -16.41
N ALA A 214 -19.11 5.22 -17.36
CA ALA A 214 -19.66 6.57 -17.26
C ALA A 214 -20.20 6.83 -15.84
N ASP A 215 -19.70 7.91 -15.23
CA ASP A 215 -20.06 8.45 -13.92
C ASP A 215 -19.21 7.98 -12.72
N HIS A 216 -18.38 6.95 -12.86
CA HIS A 216 -17.53 6.51 -11.75
C HIS A 216 -16.40 7.49 -11.42
N ALA A 217 -15.95 8.31 -12.37
CA ALA A 217 -14.98 9.36 -12.05
C ALA A 217 -15.52 10.38 -11.04
N GLN A 218 -16.85 10.52 -10.91
CA GLN A 218 -17.44 11.57 -10.09
C GLN A 218 -17.17 11.42 -8.60
N GLN A 219 -17.22 10.19 -8.08
CA GLN A 219 -16.91 9.93 -6.66
C GLN A 219 -15.48 10.33 -6.31
N LEU A 220 -14.53 10.15 -7.24
CA LEU A 220 -13.15 10.57 -7.04
C LEU A 220 -13.07 12.09 -7.06
N ILE A 221 -13.70 12.72 -8.05
CA ILE A 221 -13.72 14.18 -8.20
C ILE A 221 -14.34 14.87 -6.99
N ASP A 222 -15.43 14.33 -6.43
CA ASP A 222 -16.15 14.90 -5.29
C ASP A 222 -15.33 14.92 -3.99
N VAL A 223 -14.31 14.06 -3.86
CA VAL A 223 -13.43 14.04 -2.68
C VAL A 223 -12.15 14.82 -2.87
N LEU A 224 -11.88 15.38 -4.06
CA LEU A 224 -10.66 16.13 -4.32
C LEU A 224 -10.67 17.48 -3.59
N ASP A 225 -9.69 17.71 -2.72
CA ASP A 225 -9.46 19.00 -2.07
C ASP A 225 -8.18 19.65 -2.62
N TYR A 226 -8.31 20.79 -3.31
CA TYR A 226 -7.18 21.52 -3.89
C TYR A 226 -6.16 21.99 -2.85
N ASN A 227 -6.58 22.23 -1.61
CA ASN A 227 -5.67 22.70 -0.55
C ASN A 227 -4.90 21.55 0.10
N LYS A 228 -5.28 20.30 -0.16
CA LYS A 228 -4.68 19.11 0.46
C LYS A 228 -4.01 18.19 -0.54
N HIS A 229 -4.66 17.97 -1.69
CA HIS A 229 -4.16 17.06 -2.71
C HIS A 229 -3.23 17.78 -3.69
N PRO A 230 -2.22 17.09 -4.25
CA PRO A 230 -1.14 17.72 -5.01
C PRO A 230 -1.52 18.10 -6.45
N PHE A 231 -2.81 18.00 -6.83
CA PHE A 231 -3.25 18.07 -8.22
C PHE A 231 -3.70 19.47 -8.62
N ALA A 232 -2.98 20.07 -9.55
CA ALA A 232 -3.31 21.36 -10.15
C ALA A 232 -4.41 21.26 -11.22
N GLU A 233 -4.54 20.09 -11.85
CA GLU A 233 -5.53 19.79 -12.89
C GLU A 233 -5.96 18.33 -12.80
N VAL A 234 -7.19 18.04 -13.23
CA VAL A 234 -7.73 16.68 -13.41
C VAL A 234 -8.14 16.49 -14.86
N LEU A 235 -7.68 15.39 -15.45
CA LEU A 235 -8.07 14.92 -16.78
C LEU A 235 -8.88 13.64 -16.67
N VAL A 236 -10.14 13.68 -17.03
CA VAL A 236 -11.00 12.48 -17.08
C VAL A 236 -11.02 11.96 -18.50
N MET A 237 -10.42 10.79 -18.69
CA MET A 237 -10.36 10.08 -19.97
C MET A 237 -11.59 9.18 -20.09
N ARG A 238 -12.46 9.47 -21.03
CA ARG A 238 -13.77 8.82 -21.18
C ARG A 238 -13.79 7.79 -22.29
N THR A 239 -14.74 6.88 -22.23
CA THR A 239 -14.92 5.88 -23.29
C THR A 239 -15.14 6.56 -24.65
N ALA A 240 -14.61 5.93 -25.70
CA ALA A 240 -14.65 6.51 -27.04
C ALA A 240 -16.09 6.73 -27.51
N LYS A 241 -16.37 7.87 -28.12
CA LYS A 241 -17.70 8.22 -28.63
C LYS A 241 -18.17 7.16 -29.63
N GLY A 242 -19.32 6.52 -29.36
CA GLY A 242 -19.90 5.44 -30.18
C GLY A 242 -19.50 4.02 -29.78
N TRP A 243 -18.57 3.85 -28.82
CA TRP A 243 -18.35 2.57 -28.14
C TRP A 243 -19.39 2.40 -27.02
N GLY A 244 -20.60 1.99 -27.42
CA GLY A 244 -21.71 1.73 -26.52
C GLY A 244 -22.54 2.98 -26.20
N ASP A 245 -23.40 3.39 -27.13
CA ASP A 245 -24.42 4.45 -26.92
C ASP A 245 -25.33 4.20 -25.70
N TRP A 246 -25.28 3.01 -25.09
CA TRP A 246 -25.97 2.63 -23.87
C TRP A 246 -25.31 3.20 -22.58
N TYR A 247 -24.08 3.69 -22.67
CA TYR A 247 -23.28 4.13 -21.51
C TYR A 247 -23.19 5.65 -21.33
N GLN A 248 -23.56 6.48 -22.31
CA GLN A 248 -23.70 7.92 -22.05
C GLN A 248 -25.00 8.16 -21.28
N SER A 249 -24.95 7.89 -19.98
CA SER A 249 -26.08 8.07 -19.09
C SER A 249 -26.51 9.54 -19.09
N ASN A 250 -27.77 9.81 -18.76
CA ASN A 250 -28.19 11.18 -18.51
C ASN A 250 -27.43 11.80 -17.31
N GLU A 251 -26.82 10.99 -16.44
CA GLU A 251 -25.99 11.44 -15.32
C GLU A 251 -24.63 11.98 -15.81
N GLU A 252 -24.02 11.38 -16.84
CA GLU A 252 -22.74 11.87 -17.39
C GLU A 252 -22.94 13.26 -18.00
N LYS A 253 -24.03 13.44 -18.75
CA LYS A 253 -24.42 14.76 -19.28
C LYS A 253 -24.74 15.76 -18.17
N LYS A 254 -25.42 15.33 -17.10
CA LYS A 254 -25.66 16.19 -15.94
C LYS A 254 -24.36 16.55 -15.24
N LEU A 255 -23.39 15.66 -15.21
CA LEU A 255 -22.10 15.91 -14.60
C LEU A 255 -21.30 16.93 -15.41
N ILE A 256 -21.21 16.73 -16.72
CA ILE A 256 -20.56 17.68 -17.64
C ILE A 256 -21.28 19.02 -17.58
N ASP A 257 -22.62 19.04 -17.50
CA ASP A 257 -23.38 20.27 -17.33
C ASP A 257 -23.12 20.93 -15.97
N LYS A 258 -22.98 20.14 -14.89
CA LYS A 258 -22.67 20.62 -13.53
C LYS A 258 -21.27 21.25 -13.49
N ILE A 259 -20.27 20.55 -14.01
CA ILE A 259 -18.88 21.04 -14.04
C ILE A 259 -18.70 22.14 -15.10
N GLY A 260 -19.34 22.02 -16.26
CA GLY A 260 -19.19 22.90 -17.40
C GLY A 260 -19.98 24.21 -17.30
N ARG A 261 -21.05 24.28 -16.51
CA ARG A 261 -21.76 25.54 -16.23
C ARG A 261 -21.08 26.36 -15.14
N ASP A 262 -20.47 25.72 -14.16
CA ASP A 262 -19.76 26.43 -13.08
C ASP A 262 -18.26 26.61 -13.37
N GLY A 263 -17.64 25.83 -14.27
CA GLY A 263 -16.21 25.93 -14.65
C GLY A 263 -15.21 25.72 -13.50
N THR A 264 -15.73 25.63 -12.28
CA THR A 264 -15.06 25.46 -11.01
C THR A 264 -15.98 24.56 -10.20
N LEU A 265 -15.48 23.42 -9.76
CA LEU A 265 -16.03 22.80 -8.55
C LEU A 265 -15.96 23.85 -7.42
N PRO A 266 -16.66 23.64 -6.28
CA PRO A 266 -16.51 24.50 -5.11
C PRO A 266 -15.05 24.66 -4.61
N GLN A 267 -14.09 23.95 -5.20
CA GLN A 267 -12.65 24.02 -4.97
C GLN A 267 -11.89 24.10 -6.30
N SER A 268 -10.80 24.88 -6.31
CA SER A 268 -10.06 25.47 -7.45
C SER A 268 -9.39 24.53 -8.45
N THR A 269 -9.64 23.22 -8.42
CA THR A 269 -9.01 22.27 -9.35
C THR A 269 -9.71 22.27 -10.70
N LYS A 270 -8.98 22.60 -11.76
CA LYS A 270 -9.49 22.56 -13.14
C LYS A 270 -9.74 21.11 -13.57
N VAL A 271 -10.95 20.78 -14.00
CA VAL A 271 -11.30 19.46 -14.53
C VAL A 271 -11.54 19.55 -16.04
N ARG A 272 -10.92 18.67 -16.83
CA ARG A 272 -11.20 18.51 -18.27
C ARG A 272 -11.64 17.09 -18.58
N PHE A 273 -12.63 16.95 -19.45
CA PHE A 273 -13.09 15.66 -19.96
C PHE A 273 -12.60 15.47 -21.39
N ILE A 274 -12.07 14.28 -21.68
CA ILE A 274 -11.47 13.95 -22.98
C ILE A 274 -12.06 12.63 -23.46
N ASP A 275 -12.67 12.63 -24.63
CA ASP A 275 -13.13 11.40 -25.27
C ASP A 275 -11.95 10.66 -25.86
N ARG A 276 -11.78 9.38 -25.50
CA ARG A 276 -10.76 8.54 -26.11
C ARG A 276 -11.01 8.38 -27.61
N ALA A 277 -9.94 8.29 -28.37
CA ALA A 277 -10.01 7.89 -29.78
C ALA A 277 -10.16 6.36 -29.95
N ALA A 278 -9.68 5.58 -28.99
CA ALA A 278 -9.69 4.12 -28.99
C ALA A 278 -9.71 3.56 -27.55
N PRO A 279 -10.07 2.27 -27.34
CA PRO A 279 -9.89 1.62 -26.05
C PRO A 279 -8.43 1.64 -25.59
N ASP A 280 -8.21 1.86 -24.30
CA ASP A 280 -6.88 2.03 -23.72
C ASP A 280 -6.69 1.25 -22.41
N PHE A 281 -5.41 1.03 -22.06
CA PHE A 281 -4.96 0.50 -20.78
C PHE A 281 -4.38 1.66 -19.94
N MET A 282 -5.22 2.29 -19.12
CA MET A 282 -4.85 3.33 -18.11
C MET A 282 -4.43 4.71 -18.64
N ASP A 283 -4.67 5.01 -19.92
CA ASP A 283 -4.45 6.27 -20.62
C ASP A 283 -3.02 6.84 -20.53
N LEU A 284 -2.03 6.02 -20.16
CA LEU A 284 -0.65 6.45 -19.96
C LEU A 284 -0.10 7.14 -21.21
N CYS A 285 -0.35 6.61 -22.41
CA CYS A 285 0.19 7.16 -23.67
C CYS A 285 -0.78 8.02 -24.48
N GLU A 286 -2.04 8.13 -24.05
CA GLU A 286 -3.08 8.86 -24.79
C GLU A 286 -3.53 10.14 -24.06
N ALA A 287 -3.28 10.26 -22.75
CA ALA A 287 -3.63 11.45 -21.99
C ALA A 287 -2.81 12.69 -22.44
N PRO A 288 -3.46 13.80 -22.86
CA PRO A 288 -2.80 15.04 -23.29
C PRO A 288 -2.51 15.95 -22.08
N VAL A 289 -1.56 15.51 -21.28
CA VAL A 289 -1.06 16.23 -20.11
C VAL A 289 -0.17 17.41 -20.54
N GLU A 290 -0.40 18.58 -19.95
CA GLU A 290 0.37 19.81 -20.22
C GLU A 290 1.28 20.21 -19.06
N THR A 291 1.05 19.68 -17.86
CA THR A 291 1.88 19.93 -16.67
C THR A 291 3.21 19.19 -16.75
N GLU A 292 4.18 19.59 -15.92
CA GLU A 292 5.50 18.95 -15.85
C GLU A 292 5.38 17.47 -15.46
N TYR A 293 4.55 17.18 -14.46
CA TYR A 293 4.32 15.84 -13.96
C TYR A 293 2.84 15.46 -14.01
N PHE A 294 2.55 14.17 -13.97
CA PHE A 294 1.20 13.65 -13.74
C PHE A 294 1.20 12.29 -13.07
N MET A 295 0.05 11.94 -12.51
CA MET A 295 -0.25 10.60 -12.02
C MET A 295 -1.45 10.03 -12.76
N ILE A 296 -1.54 8.71 -12.83
CA ILE A 296 -2.69 8.01 -13.41
C ILE A 296 -3.44 7.25 -12.33
N THR A 297 -4.76 7.25 -12.44
CA THR A 297 -5.65 6.41 -11.65
C THR A 297 -6.85 5.98 -12.50
N ASN A 298 -7.74 5.17 -11.94
CA ASN A 298 -8.98 4.81 -12.59
C ASN A 298 -10.20 5.19 -11.74
N ALA A 299 -11.37 5.12 -12.35
CA ALA A 299 -12.62 5.52 -11.73
C ALA A 299 -13.09 4.63 -10.55
N TYR A 300 -12.42 3.50 -10.27
CA TYR A 300 -12.73 2.61 -9.14
C TYR A 300 -11.98 2.98 -7.84
N HIS A 301 -11.15 4.02 -7.90
CA HIS A 301 -10.41 4.54 -6.76
C HIS A 301 -10.97 5.90 -6.32
N LYS A 302 -10.62 6.30 -5.10
CA LYS A 302 -10.71 7.68 -4.61
C LYS A 302 -9.32 8.13 -4.16
N VAL A 303 -9.10 9.44 -4.06
CA VAL A 303 -7.86 9.96 -3.48
C VAL A 303 -7.91 9.85 -1.95
N ALA A 304 -6.81 9.44 -1.33
CA ALA A 304 -6.70 9.39 0.12
C ALA A 304 -6.80 10.82 0.71
N PRO A 305 -7.49 11.04 1.86
CA PRO A 305 -7.71 12.39 2.41
C PRO A 305 -6.43 13.19 2.67
N ASP A 306 -5.35 12.48 3.01
CA ASP A 306 -4.04 13.03 3.35
C ASP A 306 -3.00 12.66 2.29
N ALA A 307 -3.44 12.45 1.05
CA ALA A 307 -2.59 12.12 -0.10
C ALA A 307 -1.51 13.20 -0.32
N GLY A 308 -0.30 12.92 0.15
CA GLY A 308 0.88 13.75 -0.04
C GLY A 308 1.88 13.07 -0.97
N LEU A 309 2.52 13.86 -1.84
CA LEU A 309 3.63 13.38 -2.66
C LEU A 309 4.96 13.73 -1.99
N MET A 310 5.85 12.74 -1.92
CA MET A 310 7.15 12.86 -1.30
C MET A 310 8.21 13.21 -2.33
N PHE A 311 9.09 14.15 -1.99
CA PHE A 311 10.21 14.57 -2.82
C PHE A 311 11.52 14.44 -2.03
N ALA A 312 12.50 13.79 -2.65
CA ALA A 312 13.87 13.78 -2.16
C ALA A 312 14.56 15.10 -2.52
N SER A 313 15.36 15.64 -1.59
CA SER A 313 16.20 16.80 -1.85
C SER A 313 17.63 16.36 -2.10
N GLU A 314 18.16 16.67 -3.27
CA GLU A 314 19.57 16.47 -3.59
C GLU A 314 20.22 17.79 -3.94
N LYS A 315 21.46 17.99 -3.50
CA LYS A 315 22.27 19.13 -3.97
C LYS A 315 22.90 18.76 -5.30
N ASP A 316 22.67 19.57 -6.32
CA ASP A 316 23.37 19.44 -7.59
C ASP A 316 24.85 19.84 -7.47
N ALA A 317 25.59 19.69 -8.56
CA ALA A 317 27.02 20.04 -8.61
C ALA A 317 27.31 21.52 -8.34
N SER A 318 26.31 22.40 -8.51
CA SER A 318 26.37 23.82 -8.15
C SER A 318 25.92 24.13 -6.72
N GLY A 319 25.50 23.12 -5.96
CA GLY A 319 25.01 23.26 -4.60
C GLY A 319 23.56 23.71 -4.49
N PHE A 320 22.82 23.83 -5.60
CA PHE A 320 21.39 24.12 -5.58
C PHE A 320 20.60 22.85 -5.26
N ALA A 321 19.59 22.98 -4.41
CA ALA A 321 18.71 21.87 -4.09
C ALA A 321 17.79 21.59 -5.29
N LYS A 322 17.94 20.42 -5.90
CA LYS A 322 17.00 19.85 -6.86
C LYS A 322 16.11 18.85 -6.12
N THR A 323 14.81 18.96 -6.32
CA THR A 323 13.83 18.01 -5.80
C THR A 323 13.51 16.95 -6.85
N LYS A 324 13.35 15.70 -6.42
CA LYS A 324 12.93 14.57 -7.26
C LYS A 324 11.75 13.85 -6.62
N PRO A 325 10.71 13.45 -7.37
CA PRO A 325 9.65 12.62 -6.83
C PRO A 325 10.23 11.31 -6.28
N LEU A 326 9.77 10.90 -5.10
CA LEU A 326 10.07 9.60 -4.50
C LEU A 326 9.09 8.57 -5.05
N ILE A 327 9.59 7.54 -5.72
CA ILE A 327 8.80 6.48 -6.32
C ILE A 327 8.96 5.20 -5.50
N SER A 328 7.86 4.70 -4.95
CA SER A 328 7.83 3.40 -4.28
C SER A 328 7.96 2.26 -5.31
N TYR A 329 8.78 1.26 -4.99
CA TYR A 329 8.94 0.07 -5.82
C TYR A 329 8.97 -1.21 -5.00
N THR A 330 8.66 -2.34 -5.64
CA THR A 330 8.88 -3.68 -5.12
C THR A 330 10.14 -4.28 -5.75
N PRO A 331 11.12 -4.77 -4.97
CA PRO A 331 12.27 -5.46 -5.54
C PRO A 331 11.87 -6.73 -6.27
N SER A 332 12.49 -6.97 -7.42
CA SER A 332 12.13 -8.02 -8.37
C SER A 332 12.29 -9.44 -7.80
N GLU A 333 13.17 -9.61 -6.82
CA GLU A 333 13.59 -10.86 -6.20
C GLU A 333 12.74 -11.24 -4.99
N THR A 334 11.84 -10.36 -4.55
CA THR A 334 10.93 -10.64 -3.44
C THR A 334 10.00 -11.80 -3.78
N THR A 335 9.71 -12.66 -2.80
CA THR A 335 8.72 -13.74 -2.95
C THR A 335 7.37 -13.19 -3.39
N TYR A 336 6.97 -12.02 -2.89
CA TYR A 336 5.78 -11.30 -3.32
C TYR A 336 5.72 -11.12 -4.85
N CYS A 337 6.78 -10.59 -5.46
CA CYS A 337 6.81 -10.42 -6.91
C CYS A 337 6.86 -11.77 -7.65
N GLN A 338 7.61 -12.73 -7.11
CA GLN A 338 7.76 -14.06 -7.72
C GLN A 338 6.48 -14.88 -7.67
N ASP A 339 5.61 -14.69 -6.68
CA ASP A 339 4.35 -15.42 -6.54
C ASP A 339 3.22 -14.72 -7.31
N TYR A 340 3.26 -13.40 -7.43
CA TYR A 340 2.20 -12.64 -8.09
C TYR A 340 2.36 -12.55 -9.62
N ALA A 341 1.42 -13.14 -10.36
CA ALA A 341 1.50 -13.24 -11.82
C ALA A 341 1.61 -11.89 -12.53
N ALA A 342 0.85 -10.88 -12.09
CA ALA A 342 0.94 -9.56 -12.69
C ALA A 342 2.30 -8.90 -12.43
N CYS A 343 2.93 -9.12 -11.26
CA CYS A 343 4.28 -8.60 -10.99
C CYS A 343 5.31 -9.23 -11.93
N ARG A 344 5.31 -10.55 -12.07
CA ARG A 344 6.23 -11.27 -12.99
C ARG A 344 6.10 -10.79 -14.44
N GLU A 345 4.87 -10.60 -14.93
CA GLU A 345 4.64 -10.17 -16.31
C GLU A 345 5.07 -8.70 -16.51
N THR A 346 4.75 -7.81 -15.57
CA THR A 346 5.23 -6.43 -15.60
C THR A 346 6.76 -6.35 -15.59
N LEU A 347 7.41 -7.17 -14.74
CA LEU A 347 8.87 -7.28 -14.69
C LEU A 347 9.46 -7.83 -16.00
N LYS A 348 8.83 -8.85 -16.59
CA LYS A 348 9.22 -9.41 -17.89
C LYS A 348 9.15 -8.34 -18.99
N LEU A 349 8.06 -7.57 -19.06
CA LEU A 349 7.92 -6.46 -20.01
C LEU A 349 8.99 -5.38 -19.80
N GLY A 350 9.29 -5.04 -18.54
CA GLY A 350 10.38 -4.12 -18.22
C GLY A 350 11.74 -4.66 -18.66
N ARG A 351 12.02 -5.95 -18.41
CA ARG A 351 13.28 -6.62 -18.80
C ARG A 351 13.45 -6.80 -20.30
N ASP A 352 12.36 -6.84 -21.07
CA ASP A 352 12.40 -6.77 -22.54
C ASP A 352 13.00 -5.42 -23.02
N ILE A 353 12.92 -4.35 -22.23
CA ILE A 353 13.49 -3.01 -22.52
C ILE A 353 14.87 -2.85 -21.85
N TYR A 354 14.98 -3.20 -20.57
CA TYR A 354 16.20 -3.08 -19.77
C TYR A 354 16.43 -4.37 -18.97
N PRO A 355 17.31 -5.29 -19.45
CA PRO A 355 17.46 -6.63 -18.89
C PRO A 355 17.78 -6.69 -17.39
N ASP A 356 18.47 -5.68 -16.87
CA ASP A 356 18.92 -5.59 -15.48
C ASP A 356 17.88 -4.91 -14.56
N LEU A 357 16.63 -4.72 -15.02
CA LEU A 357 15.59 -4.12 -14.20
C LEU A 357 15.35 -4.98 -12.94
N ASP A 358 15.52 -4.34 -11.79
CA ASP A 358 15.42 -4.89 -10.44
C ASP A 358 14.22 -4.31 -9.65
N LYS A 359 13.50 -3.33 -10.22
CA LYS A 359 12.40 -2.61 -9.57
C LYS A 359 11.09 -2.78 -10.34
N VAL A 360 10.02 -3.10 -9.61
CA VAL A 360 8.65 -3.09 -10.13
C VAL A 360 7.88 -1.95 -9.48
N VAL A 361 7.45 -0.99 -10.30
CA VAL A 361 6.64 0.17 -9.91
C VAL A 361 5.21 -0.03 -10.40
N LEU A 362 4.24 0.29 -9.54
CA LEU A 362 2.82 0.26 -9.90
C LEU A 362 2.42 1.55 -10.62
N ASP A 363 1.46 1.43 -11.53
CA ASP A 363 0.92 2.55 -12.30
C ASP A 363 0.39 3.69 -11.41
N PHE A 364 -0.24 3.33 -10.29
CA PHE A 364 -0.83 4.24 -9.31
C PHE A 364 0.20 4.95 -8.42
N ASP A 365 1.42 4.41 -8.33
CA ASP A 365 2.49 4.97 -7.48
C ASP A 365 3.43 5.89 -8.27
N MET A 366 3.30 5.92 -9.59
CA MET A 366 4.24 6.62 -10.47
C MET A 366 3.84 8.08 -10.70
N VAL A 367 4.80 8.99 -10.45
CA VAL A 367 4.72 10.41 -10.84
C VAL A 367 5.46 10.59 -12.17
N TYR A 368 4.75 10.48 -13.29
CA TYR A 368 5.34 10.53 -14.62
C TYR A 368 5.81 11.94 -14.97
N GLU A 369 7.06 12.08 -15.41
CA GLU A 369 7.55 13.31 -16.05
C GLU A 369 6.99 13.35 -17.48
N THR A 370 6.15 14.34 -17.79
CA THR A 370 5.36 14.40 -19.02
C THR A 370 6.23 14.32 -20.28
N ALA A 371 7.35 15.04 -20.31
CA ALA A 371 8.25 15.06 -21.46
C ALA A 371 8.91 13.67 -21.68
N ALA A 372 9.43 13.06 -20.63
CA ALA A 372 10.03 11.74 -20.70
C ALA A 372 8.99 10.66 -21.02
N ARG A 373 7.77 10.77 -20.48
CA ARG A 373 6.65 9.90 -20.82
C ARG A 373 6.32 9.97 -22.30
N ASN A 374 6.27 11.16 -22.90
CA ASN A 374 5.97 11.29 -24.33
C ASN A 374 7.00 10.54 -25.19
N ASN A 375 8.29 10.70 -24.88
CA ASN A 375 9.37 9.98 -25.57
C ASN A 375 9.25 8.45 -25.38
N PHE A 376 8.95 8.01 -24.16
CA PHE A 376 8.67 6.61 -23.87
C PHE A 376 7.50 6.08 -24.69
N CYS A 377 6.41 6.83 -24.80
CA CYS A 377 5.23 6.40 -25.54
C CYS A 377 5.47 6.30 -27.05
N GLU A 378 6.29 7.18 -27.62
CA GLU A 378 6.76 7.03 -29.00
C GLU A 378 7.61 5.76 -29.18
N PHE A 379 8.58 5.54 -28.27
CA PHE A 379 9.37 4.30 -28.23
C PHE A 379 8.48 3.06 -28.14
N TRP A 380 7.53 3.05 -27.20
CA TRP A 380 6.64 1.94 -26.94
C TRP A 380 5.78 1.61 -28.17
N LYS A 381 5.13 2.62 -28.76
CA LYS A 381 4.30 2.45 -29.97
C LYS A 381 5.12 1.87 -31.12
N ASN A 382 6.38 2.28 -31.27
CA ASN A 382 7.27 1.76 -32.32
C ASN A 382 7.73 0.32 -32.05
N ALA A 383 8.07 -0.02 -30.81
CA ALA A 383 8.60 -1.34 -30.45
C ALA A 383 7.51 -2.41 -30.30
N TYR A 384 6.37 -2.04 -29.71
CA TYR A 384 5.33 -2.96 -29.25
C TYR A 384 3.97 -2.72 -29.89
N GLY A 385 3.83 -1.68 -30.71
CA GLY A 385 2.56 -1.26 -31.30
C GLY A 385 1.66 -0.53 -30.30
N PRO A 386 0.52 0.01 -30.75
CA PRO A 386 -0.47 0.61 -29.87
C PRO A 386 -0.87 -0.41 -28.80
N ASN A 387 -0.77 -0.04 -27.53
CA ASN A 387 -1.21 -0.86 -26.40
C ASN A 387 -0.64 -2.28 -26.37
N GLY A 388 0.56 -2.50 -26.92
CA GLY A 388 1.22 -3.79 -26.91
C GLY A 388 0.73 -4.78 -27.98
N ALA A 389 -0.01 -4.32 -28.99
CA ALA A 389 -0.60 -5.18 -30.03
C ALA A 389 0.40 -6.11 -30.75
N LEU A 390 1.68 -5.71 -30.89
CA LEU A 390 2.71 -6.56 -31.49
C LEU A 390 3.16 -7.68 -30.56
N ILE A 391 3.12 -7.46 -29.25
CA ILE A 391 3.40 -8.49 -28.24
C ILE A 391 2.33 -9.58 -28.34
N GLU A 392 1.05 -9.19 -28.44
CA GLU A 392 -0.05 -10.14 -28.58
C GLU A 392 0.09 -11.02 -29.83
N LYS A 393 0.50 -10.40 -30.93
CA LYS A 393 0.75 -11.10 -32.20
C LYS A 393 1.92 -12.08 -32.09
N ARG A 394 2.98 -11.72 -31.36
CA ARG A 394 4.19 -12.54 -31.16
C ARG A 394 3.91 -13.74 -30.25
N GLU A 395 3.20 -13.54 -29.15
CA GLU A 395 2.99 -14.57 -28.14
C GLU A 395 1.79 -15.48 -28.43
N GLY A 396 0.91 -15.12 -29.37
CA GLY A 396 -0.20 -15.98 -29.82
C GLY A 396 -1.29 -16.21 -28.76
N VAL A 397 -1.21 -15.53 -27.62
CA VAL A 397 -2.21 -15.54 -26.56
C VAL A 397 -2.98 -14.22 -26.67
N ALA A 398 -4.27 -14.24 -27.01
CA ALA A 398 -5.13 -13.08 -26.77
C ALA A 398 -5.19 -12.86 -25.26
N GLY A 399 -4.96 -11.63 -24.78
CA GLY A 399 -4.74 -11.23 -23.38
C GLY A 399 -5.32 -12.16 -22.32
N SER A 400 -4.57 -12.53 -21.29
CA SER A 400 -5.25 -12.91 -20.05
C SER A 400 -5.86 -11.61 -19.49
N PRO A 401 -7.13 -11.59 -19.04
CA PRO A 401 -7.72 -10.39 -18.43
C PRO A 401 -6.96 -9.93 -17.18
N ASP A 402 -6.15 -10.81 -16.60
CA ASP A 402 -5.44 -10.60 -15.34
C ASP A 402 -3.97 -10.16 -15.54
N VAL A 403 -3.54 -9.86 -16.78
CA VAL A 403 -2.14 -9.50 -17.08
C VAL A 403 -2.07 -8.17 -17.83
N PRO A 404 -1.47 -7.12 -17.23
CA PRO A 404 -1.20 -5.87 -17.93
C PRO A 404 -0.33 -6.12 -19.16
N ARG A 405 -0.77 -5.66 -20.33
CA ARG A 405 -0.01 -5.74 -21.60
C ARG A 405 0.27 -4.37 -22.22
N GLY A 406 -0.35 -3.34 -21.66
CA GLY A 406 -0.11 -1.96 -22.04
C GLY A 406 1.25 -1.47 -21.54
N PRO A 407 1.63 -0.24 -21.94
CA PRO A 407 2.72 0.43 -21.26
C PRO A 407 2.39 0.51 -19.76
N THR A 408 3.35 0.14 -18.92
CA THR A 408 3.24 0.20 -17.45
C THR A 408 4.29 1.15 -16.87
N ALA A 409 4.11 1.60 -15.64
CA ALA A 409 5.10 2.35 -14.87
C ALA A 409 6.47 1.66 -14.87
N SER A 410 6.50 0.34 -14.70
CA SER A 410 7.76 -0.42 -14.71
C SER A 410 8.43 -0.43 -16.09
N SER A 411 7.66 -0.50 -17.18
CA SER A 411 8.23 -0.39 -18.53
C SER A 411 8.69 1.03 -18.88
N TYR A 412 8.00 2.06 -18.36
CA TYR A 412 8.45 3.44 -18.42
C TYR A 412 9.76 3.62 -17.66
N LEU A 413 9.84 3.10 -16.44
CA LEU A 413 11.07 3.11 -15.63
C LEU A 413 12.22 2.38 -16.34
N ALA A 414 11.95 1.20 -16.92
CA ALA A 414 12.93 0.46 -17.71
C ALA A 414 13.47 1.27 -18.89
N TYR A 415 12.58 1.99 -19.59
CA TYR A 415 12.99 2.92 -20.64
C TYR A 415 13.91 4.02 -20.10
N LEU A 416 13.60 4.63 -18.95
CA LEU A 416 14.45 5.66 -18.34
C LEU A 416 15.83 5.12 -17.94
N TYR A 417 15.92 3.88 -17.43
CA TYR A 417 17.20 3.22 -17.20
C TYR A 417 17.97 2.99 -18.50
N SER A 418 17.28 2.56 -19.57
CA SER A 418 17.90 2.30 -20.87
C SER A 418 18.53 3.55 -21.52
N ILE A 419 18.02 4.75 -21.17
CA ILE A 419 18.57 6.03 -21.62
C ILE A 419 19.39 6.76 -20.54
N GLY A 420 19.58 6.15 -19.37
CA GLY A 420 20.42 6.68 -18.29
C GLY A 420 19.86 7.87 -17.52
N THR A 421 18.53 8.08 -17.51
CA THR A 421 17.92 9.24 -16.83
C THR A 421 17.18 8.91 -15.53
N ALA A 422 16.86 7.64 -15.26
CA ALA A 422 16.04 7.22 -14.12
C ALA A 422 16.49 7.84 -12.78
N GLU A 423 17.75 7.63 -12.39
CA GLU A 423 18.32 8.13 -11.12
C GLU A 423 18.46 9.66 -11.06
N SER A 424 18.45 10.33 -12.21
CA SER A 424 18.52 11.81 -12.27
C SER A 424 17.14 12.47 -12.18
N THR A 425 16.09 11.70 -12.47
CA THR A 425 14.69 12.14 -12.46
C THR A 425 14.00 11.77 -11.16
N TYR A 426 14.27 10.58 -10.61
CA TYR A 426 13.55 10.02 -9.46
C TYR A 426 14.48 9.65 -8.31
N ALA A 427 13.92 9.66 -7.11
CA ALA A 427 14.41 8.87 -5.99
C ALA A 427 13.53 7.61 -5.85
N PHE A 428 14.06 6.55 -5.26
CA PHE A 428 13.35 5.28 -5.13
C PHE A 428 13.30 4.82 -3.67
N ALA A 429 12.14 4.31 -3.27
CA ALA A 429 11.88 3.74 -1.94
C ALA A 429 11.43 2.28 -2.06
N ASP A 430 12.12 1.37 -1.39
CA ASP A 430 11.72 -0.04 -1.36
C ASP A 430 10.48 -0.21 -0.48
N ARG A 431 9.32 -0.44 -1.10
CA ARG A 431 8.05 -0.51 -0.36
C ARG A 431 7.96 -1.70 0.58
N THR A 432 8.80 -2.72 0.41
CA THR A 432 8.82 -3.90 1.28
C THR A 432 9.57 -3.63 2.58
N LEU A 433 10.43 -2.62 2.58
CA LEU A 433 11.15 -2.15 3.76
C LEU A 433 10.55 -0.87 4.33
N GLU A 434 10.07 0.01 3.46
CA GLU A 434 9.70 1.40 3.76
C GLU A 434 8.19 1.67 3.70
N GLY A 435 7.39 0.64 3.46
CA GLY A 435 5.97 0.79 3.16
C GLY A 435 5.69 1.48 1.81
N GLY A 436 4.43 1.41 1.39
CA GLY A 436 3.92 2.22 0.27
C GLY A 436 3.13 3.41 0.78
N ASN A 437 3.14 4.50 0.03
CA ASN A 437 2.22 5.61 0.24
C ASN A 437 1.05 5.46 -0.75
N ASP A 438 -0.05 4.89 -0.27
CA ASP A 438 -1.21 4.58 -1.11
C ASP A 438 -2.06 5.85 -1.34
N ILE A 439 -1.71 6.62 -2.37
CA ILE A 439 -2.42 7.86 -2.74
C ILE A 439 -3.87 7.58 -3.21
N PHE A 440 -4.11 6.40 -3.76
CA PHE A 440 -5.39 6.00 -4.31
C PHE A 440 -5.98 4.82 -3.55
N LEU A 441 -7.14 5.04 -2.93
CA LEU A 441 -7.86 4.03 -2.16
C LEU A 441 -8.93 3.38 -3.03
N LYS A 442 -8.89 2.06 -3.13
CA LYS A 442 -9.87 1.29 -3.90
C LYS A 442 -11.24 1.32 -3.22
N VAL A 443 -12.28 1.76 -3.93
CA VAL A 443 -13.66 1.88 -3.39
C VAL A 443 -14.69 1.00 -4.08
N LEU A 444 -14.43 0.57 -5.32
CA LEU A 444 -15.36 -0.26 -6.11
C LEU A 444 -14.71 -1.58 -6.53
N GLY A 445 -14.12 -2.30 -5.57
CA GLY A 445 -13.33 -3.50 -5.84
C GLY A 445 -14.09 -4.66 -6.51
N GLU A 446 -15.33 -4.91 -6.07
CA GLU A 446 -16.18 -5.96 -6.66
C GLU A 446 -16.64 -5.60 -8.08
N GLU A 447 -16.95 -4.33 -8.31
CA GLU A 447 -17.41 -3.84 -9.62
C GLU A 447 -16.27 -3.80 -10.64
N GLU A 448 -15.07 -3.36 -10.25
CA GLU A 448 -13.88 -3.43 -11.11
C GLU A 448 -13.63 -4.87 -11.57
N GLN A 449 -13.72 -5.84 -10.65
CA GLN A 449 -13.54 -7.26 -10.99
C GLN A 449 -14.61 -7.75 -11.98
N HIS A 450 -15.85 -7.29 -11.83
CA HIS A 450 -16.94 -7.61 -12.75
C HIS A 450 -16.72 -6.99 -14.13
N ASN A 451 -16.36 -5.71 -14.18
CA ASN A 451 -16.27 -4.93 -15.41
C ASN A 451 -15.00 -5.25 -16.20
N HIS A 452 -13.86 -5.53 -15.56
CA HIS A 452 -12.68 -6.04 -16.23
C HIS A 452 -12.98 -7.34 -17.01
N GLN A 453 -13.81 -8.23 -16.44
CA GLN A 453 -14.25 -9.44 -17.16
C GLN A 453 -15.16 -9.11 -18.35
N LEU A 454 -15.99 -8.07 -18.27
CA LEU A 454 -16.88 -7.65 -19.36
C LEU A 454 -16.14 -6.94 -20.49
N HIS A 455 -15.23 -6.01 -20.17
CA HIS A 455 -14.40 -5.29 -21.15
C HIS A 455 -13.48 -6.24 -21.91
N PHE A 456 -12.91 -7.23 -21.23
CA PHE A 456 -12.14 -8.27 -21.88
C PHE A 456 -12.96 -9.04 -22.92
N LEU A 457 -14.21 -9.39 -22.60
CA LEU A 457 -15.11 -10.04 -23.55
C LEU A 457 -15.52 -9.11 -24.70
N SER A 458 -15.59 -7.79 -24.47
CA SER A 458 -15.99 -6.80 -25.48
C SER A 458 -14.89 -6.51 -26.51
N GLY A 459 -13.61 -6.72 -26.18
CA GLY A 459 -12.47 -6.69 -27.11
C GLY A 459 -12.32 -7.95 -27.98
N MET A 460 -13.00 -9.05 -27.64
CA MET A 460 -12.89 -10.29 -28.41
C MET A 460 -13.72 -10.31 -29.68
N SER A 461 -13.21 -11.02 -30.71
CA SER A 461 -13.98 -11.32 -31.90
C SER A 461 -15.33 -11.97 -31.54
N PRO A 462 -16.43 -11.67 -32.27
CA PRO A 462 -17.76 -12.21 -31.97
C PRO A 462 -17.78 -13.74 -31.85
N LYS A 463 -16.94 -14.44 -32.62
CA LYS A 463 -16.79 -15.90 -32.57
C LYS A 463 -16.21 -16.39 -31.25
N LEU A 464 -15.19 -15.71 -30.71
CA LEU A 464 -14.55 -16.08 -29.45
C LEU A 464 -15.45 -15.74 -28.25
N ARG A 465 -16.08 -14.55 -28.27
CA ARG A 465 -17.08 -14.13 -27.28
C ARG A 465 -18.24 -15.13 -27.17
N ASN A 466 -18.80 -15.55 -28.30
CA ASN A 466 -19.88 -16.54 -28.33
C ASN A 466 -19.44 -17.91 -27.79
N ARG A 467 -18.18 -18.31 -28.02
CA ARG A 467 -17.64 -19.58 -27.52
C ARG A 467 -17.47 -19.56 -25.99
N ILE A 468 -17.00 -18.46 -25.42
CA ILE A 468 -16.86 -18.30 -23.96
C ILE A 468 -18.22 -18.20 -23.28
N ASN A 469 -19.13 -17.38 -23.82
CA ASN A 469 -20.49 -17.25 -23.29
C ASN A 469 -21.26 -18.58 -23.34
N ARG A 470 -21.06 -19.40 -24.38
CA ARG A 470 -21.62 -20.76 -24.45
C ARG A 470 -21.06 -21.67 -23.35
N LYS A 471 -19.75 -21.64 -23.09
CA LYS A 471 -19.13 -22.40 -21.99
C LYS A 471 -19.64 -21.96 -20.62
N ARG A 472 -19.81 -20.64 -20.39
CA ARG A 472 -20.39 -20.08 -19.16
C ARG A 472 -21.82 -20.54 -18.94
N ARG A 473 -22.68 -20.47 -19.96
CA ARG A 473 -24.07 -20.97 -19.87
C ARG A 473 -24.13 -22.47 -19.55
N ILE A 474 -23.23 -23.27 -20.12
CA ILE A 474 -23.10 -24.69 -19.80
C ILE A 474 -22.67 -24.89 -18.34
N ALA A 475 -21.67 -24.14 -17.86
CA ALA A 475 -21.18 -24.21 -16.49
C ALA A 475 -22.21 -23.73 -15.44
N GLN A 476 -23.04 -22.76 -15.81
CA GLN A 476 -24.13 -22.22 -14.98
C GLN A 476 -25.44 -23.03 -15.09
N GLY A 477 -25.44 -24.17 -15.80
CA GLY A 477 -26.62 -25.02 -15.94
C GLY A 477 -27.73 -24.43 -16.83
N GLN A 478 -27.47 -23.32 -17.54
CA GLN A 478 -28.38 -22.65 -18.47
C GLN A 478 -28.25 -23.17 -19.91
N GLY A 479 -27.94 -24.46 -20.08
CA GLY A 479 -27.98 -25.11 -21.38
C GLY A 479 -29.42 -25.41 -21.77
N ASN A 480 -29.91 -24.81 -22.86
CA ASN A 480 -31.22 -25.13 -23.45
C ASN A 480 -31.37 -26.66 -23.57
N GLY A 481 -32.33 -27.20 -22.84
CA GLY A 481 -32.71 -28.61 -22.89
C GLY A 481 -33.30 -28.94 -24.25
N ASN A 482 -32.45 -29.35 -25.19
CA ASN A 482 -32.83 -30.13 -26.36
C ASN A 482 -31.56 -30.74 -26.97
N ASP A 483 -30.96 -31.70 -26.26
CA ASP A 483 -30.12 -32.70 -26.91
C ASP A 483 -30.25 -34.02 -26.16
N LYS A 484 -31.06 -34.93 -26.72
CA LYS A 484 -31.18 -36.32 -26.29
C LYS A 484 -30.04 -37.09 -26.95
N GLY A 485 -28.96 -37.38 -26.21
CA GLY A 485 -27.84 -38.16 -26.73
C GLY A 485 -26.99 -38.79 -25.64
N LYS A 486 -27.06 -40.11 -25.53
CA LYS A 486 -26.35 -41.00 -24.60
C LYS A 486 -24.83 -40.72 -24.55
N GLY A 487 -24.28 -40.67 -23.33
CA GLY A 487 -22.84 -40.77 -23.11
C GLY A 487 -22.49 -40.80 -21.63
N LYS A 488 -22.22 -41.99 -21.08
CA LYS A 488 -21.61 -42.19 -19.76
C LYS A 488 -20.17 -41.66 -19.80
N GLY A 489 -19.79 -40.81 -18.85
CA GLY A 489 -18.41 -40.38 -18.64
C GLY A 489 -18.26 -39.68 -17.30
N ASN A 490 -17.45 -40.27 -16.43
CA ASN A 490 -17.04 -39.72 -15.12
C ASN A 490 -16.49 -38.30 -15.29
N TYR A 491 -17.08 -37.34 -14.58
CA TYR A 491 -16.44 -36.07 -14.27
C TYR A 491 -16.34 -35.95 -12.75
N GLY A 492 -15.10 -35.85 -12.28
CA GLY A 492 -14.76 -35.68 -10.87
C GLY A 492 -15.38 -34.42 -10.30
N ARG A 493 -15.67 -34.49 -8.99
CA ARG A 493 -16.00 -33.34 -8.15
C ARG A 493 -14.98 -32.23 -8.40
N PHE A 494 -15.42 -31.15 -9.03
CA PHE A 494 -14.75 -29.87 -8.93
C PHE A 494 -15.23 -29.19 -7.65
N ASP A 495 -14.27 -28.96 -6.78
CA ASP A 495 -14.41 -28.28 -5.51
C ASP A 495 -14.94 -26.85 -5.74
N ARG A 496 -16.02 -26.48 -5.02
CA ARG A 496 -16.71 -25.18 -5.17
C ARG A 496 -16.15 -24.10 -4.24
N ASP A 497 -15.05 -24.36 -3.54
CA ASP A 497 -14.44 -23.44 -2.58
C ASP A 497 -13.12 -22.82 -3.07
N ARG A 498 -13.12 -22.18 -4.25
CA ARG A 498 -12.12 -21.15 -4.57
C ARG A 498 -12.77 -19.78 -4.56
N ARG A 499 -13.00 -19.28 -3.35
CA ARG A 499 -13.10 -17.85 -3.08
C ARG A 499 -11.73 -17.26 -3.39
N TYR A 500 -11.60 -16.54 -4.51
CA TYR A 500 -10.43 -15.71 -4.77
C TYR A 500 -10.60 -14.45 -3.93
N VAL A 501 -10.11 -14.54 -2.70
CA VAL A 501 -9.94 -13.37 -1.85
C VAL A 501 -8.73 -12.63 -2.42
N LEU A 502 -8.96 -11.40 -2.88
CA LEU A 502 -7.88 -10.41 -3.00
C LEU A 502 -7.51 -10.06 -1.56
N GLU A 503 -6.70 -10.90 -0.92
CA GLU A 503 -6.18 -10.62 0.41
C GLU A 503 -5.17 -9.48 0.29
N ALA A 504 -5.44 -8.43 1.05
CA ALA A 504 -4.47 -7.44 1.50
C ALA A 504 -3.29 -8.15 2.21
N PRO A 505 -2.13 -7.51 2.34
CA PRO A 505 -0.83 -8.18 2.39
C PRO A 505 -0.67 -9.08 3.61
N SER A 506 -0.18 -10.30 3.36
CA SER A 506 0.49 -11.12 4.35
C SER A 506 1.87 -10.51 4.63
N PHE A 507 2.12 -10.21 5.89
CA PHE A 507 3.31 -9.53 6.38
C PHE A 507 4.62 -10.25 6.01
N LEU A 508 5.56 -9.48 5.44
CA LEU A 508 7.00 -9.72 5.55
C LEU A 508 7.54 -8.59 6.43
N VAL A 509 7.93 -8.92 7.65
CA VAL A 509 8.78 -8.06 8.48
C VAL A 509 10.20 -8.46 8.14
N ALA A 510 11.01 -7.48 7.72
CA ALA A 510 12.43 -7.68 7.43
C ALA A 510 13.22 -7.99 8.72
N ASP A 511 14.23 -8.87 8.60
CA ASP A 511 15.17 -9.32 9.64
C ASP A 511 16.07 -8.20 10.20
#